data_AF-A0A1B7P5T8-F1
#
_entry.id   AF-A0A1B7P5T8-F1
#
_cell.length_a   1.000
_cell.length_b   1.000
_cell.length_c   1.000
_cell.angle_alpha   90.00
_cell.angle_beta   90.00
_cell.angle_gamma   90.00
#
_symmetry.space_group_name_H-M   'P 1'
#
loop_
_entity.id
_entity.type
_entity.pdbx_description
1 polymer ?
#
loop_
_entity_poly.entity_id
_entity_poly.type
_entity_poly.pdbx_seq_one_letter_code
_entity_poly.pdbx_strand_id
1 'polypeptide(L)'
;MDMQLTLSDPPQPYLDSESGNRWFDFGGDTVIRADRYIRLTPDHQSRQGWLFSRVPLTATNWQIEVEFMIHGEGNLHGDGMAIWLTKERATKGPVFGFVDKFDGLGIFFDTYKNNRASVSFPYVMAMRGDGKTAYDQANDGKANELDGCSARGLRGASIPTKARITYFQDKSLSVDLQYKSDFSWTPCFTIEASEEQPINVPTVSYLGVSAETGELSDNHDIISINTYSLYNQVPGDQRTGSGAGVGAGTGKKKNKQKAKAGKGAAYSKSHDDDGSGGGWLWFFFKIILFLVLIATAYVGFTAYRASQRRRF
;
A
#
# COMPACT_ATOMS: atom_id res chain seq x y z
N MET A 1 -8.83 12.43 5.65
CA MET A 1 -9.76 11.89 6.66
C MET A 1 -9.29 10.48 6.92
N ASP A 2 -8.88 10.19 8.16
CA ASP A 2 -8.29 8.90 8.49
C ASP A 2 -9.41 8.02 9.06
N MET A 3 -9.87 7.07 8.24
CA MET A 3 -10.77 5.99 8.67
C MET A 3 -9.93 4.79 9.09
N GLN A 4 -10.20 4.27 10.28
CA GLN A 4 -9.55 3.09 10.81
C GLN A 4 -10.60 2.08 11.26
N LEU A 5 -10.44 0.85 10.79
CA LEU A 5 -11.13 -0.34 11.24
C LEU A 5 -10.09 -1.27 11.87
N THR A 6 -10.05 -1.30 13.19
CA THR A 6 -9.29 -2.27 13.98
C THR A 6 -10.25 -2.99 14.90
N LEU A 7 -10.13 -4.31 14.98
CA LEU A 7 -11.03 -5.15 15.76
C LEU A 7 -10.82 -5.01 17.28
N SER A 8 -9.72 -4.37 17.70
CA SER A 8 -9.37 -4.18 19.10
C SER A 8 -9.92 -2.91 19.76
N ASP A 9 -10.91 -2.21 19.17
CA ASP A 9 -11.56 -1.09 19.87
C ASP A 9 -12.56 -1.70 20.90
N PRO A 10 -12.28 -1.66 22.22
CA PRO A 10 -13.14 -2.33 23.18
C PRO A 10 -14.53 -1.70 23.16
N PRO A 11 -15.62 -2.49 23.12
CA PRO A 11 -16.94 -1.93 23.33
C PRO A 11 -16.96 -1.31 24.72
N GLN A 12 -17.21 0.01 24.76
CA GLN A 12 -17.45 0.74 26.00
C GLN A 12 -18.50 0.00 26.85
N PRO A 13 -18.39 -0.03 28.19
CA PRO A 13 -19.08 -0.99 29.06
C PRO A 13 -20.61 -0.83 29.18
N TYR A 14 -21.26 -0.08 28.29
CA TYR A 14 -22.70 0.16 28.28
C TYR A 14 -23.30 0.16 26.86
N LEU A 15 -23.12 -0.92 26.10
CA LEU A 15 -23.78 -1.06 24.80
C LEU A 15 -24.51 -2.40 24.67
N ASP A 16 -25.75 -2.42 25.18
CA ASP A 16 -26.87 -3.14 24.54
C ASP A 16 -27.34 -2.33 23.31
N SER A 17 -26.46 -2.14 22.34
CA SER A 17 -26.83 -1.62 21.03
C SER A 17 -26.03 -2.38 20.00
N GLU A 18 -26.73 -3.01 19.06
CA GLU A 18 -26.23 -3.79 17.92
C GLU A 18 -24.78 -3.47 17.58
N SER A 19 -23.95 -4.52 17.50
CA SER A 19 -22.53 -4.56 17.10
C SER A 19 -22.20 -3.70 15.87
N GLY A 20 -22.21 -2.37 16.05
CA GLY A 20 -22.15 -1.39 15.00
C GLY A 20 -20.83 -0.65 15.08
N ASN A 21 -19.98 -0.83 14.07
CA ASN A 21 -18.77 -0.04 13.92
C ASN A 21 -19.14 1.43 13.61
N ARG A 22 -18.41 2.39 14.19
CA ARG A 22 -18.66 3.83 13.96
C ARG A 22 -18.55 4.25 12.50
N TRP A 23 -17.62 3.65 11.75
CA TRP A 23 -17.20 4.09 10.43
C TRP A 23 -17.68 3.19 9.30
N PHE A 24 -18.04 1.94 9.59
CA PHE A 24 -18.40 0.93 8.60
C PHE A 24 -19.78 0.31 8.87
N ASP A 25 -20.51 0.07 7.79
CA ASP A 25 -21.68 -0.81 7.75
C ASP A 25 -21.26 -2.17 7.20
N PHE A 26 -22.01 -3.20 7.58
CA PHE A 26 -21.81 -4.58 7.17
C PHE A 26 -23.16 -5.17 6.74
N GLY A 27 -23.16 -6.11 5.80
CA GLY A 27 -24.38 -6.78 5.39
C GLY A 27 -24.14 -7.99 4.49
N GLY A 28 -25.23 -8.61 4.05
CA GLY A 28 -25.18 -9.91 3.37
C GLY A 28 -24.89 -11.02 4.38
N ASP A 29 -24.01 -11.94 4.01
CA ASP A 29 -23.58 -13.08 4.84
C ASP A 29 -22.42 -12.73 5.81
N THR A 30 -22.08 -11.44 5.93
CA THR A 30 -20.96 -10.98 6.76
C THR A 30 -21.19 -11.27 8.25
N VAL A 31 -20.21 -11.90 8.91
CA VAL A 31 -20.22 -12.20 10.35
C VAL A 31 -19.05 -11.50 11.05
N ILE A 32 -19.36 -10.80 12.15
CA ILE A 32 -18.35 -10.12 12.95
C ILE A 32 -17.93 -11.00 14.13
N ARG A 33 -16.63 -11.31 14.20
CA ARG A 33 -15.97 -11.86 15.39
C ARG A 33 -15.05 -10.79 15.93
N ALA A 34 -15.58 -10.00 16.87
CA ALA A 34 -14.94 -8.78 17.38
C ALA A 34 -13.51 -8.98 17.89
N ASP A 35 -13.14 -10.20 18.30
CA ASP A 35 -11.82 -10.53 18.81
C ASP A 35 -10.83 -11.04 17.74
N ARG A 36 -11.27 -11.24 16.48
CA ARG A 36 -10.48 -11.97 15.47
C ARG A 36 -10.59 -11.44 14.04
N TYR A 37 -11.79 -11.39 13.47
CA TYR A 37 -11.99 -11.04 12.07
C TYR A 37 -13.42 -10.55 11.79
N ILE A 38 -13.60 -9.84 10.68
CA ILE A 38 -14.88 -9.68 9.99
C ILE A 38 -14.88 -10.63 8.80
N ARG A 39 -15.71 -11.66 8.85
CA ARG A 39 -15.83 -12.67 7.78
C ARG A 39 -16.87 -12.21 6.79
N LEU A 40 -16.47 -11.90 5.56
CA LEU A 40 -17.39 -11.51 4.47
C LEU A 40 -18.19 -12.71 3.98
N THR A 41 -17.51 -13.83 3.69
CA THR A 41 -18.17 -15.11 3.39
C THR A 41 -17.51 -16.24 4.16
N PRO A 42 -18.29 -17.22 4.63
CA PRO A 42 -17.74 -18.49 5.09
C PRO A 42 -17.40 -19.41 3.91
N ASP A 43 -16.64 -20.47 4.20
CA ASP A 43 -16.41 -21.60 3.30
C ASP A 43 -17.69 -22.46 3.11
N HIS A 44 -18.70 -21.81 2.53
CA HIS A 44 -19.97 -22.38 2.10
C HIS A 44 -20.36 -21.76 0.76
N GLN A 45 -21.00 -22.57 -0.09
CA GLN A 45 -21.47 -22.16 -1.40
C GLN A 45 -22.52 -21.04 -1.33
N SER A 46 -22.59 -20.24 -2.39
CA SER A 46 -23.63 -19.23 -2.62
C SER A 46 -23.76 -18.22 -1.47
N ARG A 47 -22.64 -17.61 -1.08
CA ARG A 47 -22.59 -16.56 -0.05
C ARG A 47 -22.06 -15.28 -0.65
N GLN A 48 -22.59 -14.17 -0.17
CA GLN A 48 -22.18 -12.84 -0.60
C GLN A 48 -22.26 -11.91 0.61
N GLY A 49 -21.13 -11.34 0.99
CA GLY A 49 -21.02 -10.41 2.10
C GLY A 49 -20.20 -9.20 1.74
N TRP A 50 -20.49 -8.10 2.43
CA TRP A 50 -19.79 -6.83 2.24
C TRP A 50 -19.62 -6.09 3.55
N LEU A 51 -18.67 -5.16 3.52
CA LEU A 51 -18.50 -4.08 4.48
C LEU A 51 -18.19 -2.79 3.70
N PHE A 52 -18.78 -1.67 4.09
CA PHE A 52 -18.62 -0.39 3.40
C PHE A 52 -18.55 0.76 4.39
N SER A 53 -17.74 1.78 4.08
CA SER A 53 -17.69 3.00 4.87
C SER A 53 -19.06 3.70 4.86
N ARG A 54 -19.41 4.30 6.00
CA ARG A 54 -20.62 5.13 6.17
C ARG A 54 -20.46 6.51 5.56
N VAL A 55 -19.22 6.97 5.51
CA VAL A 55 -18.82 8.28 5.01
C VAL A 55 -17.86 8.11 3.83
N PRO A 56 -17.95 8.98 2.83
CA PRO A 56 -17.06 8.90 1.67
C PRO A 56 -15.63 9.32 2.04
N LEU A 57 -14.66 8.69 1.39
CA LEU A 57 -13.28 9.14 1.37
C LEU A 57 -13.18 10.32 0.40
N THR A 58 -12.90 11.51 0.92
CA THR A 58 -12.80 12.76 0.13
C THR A 58 -11.35 13.22 -0.06
N ALA A 59 -10.38 12.42 0.35
CA ALA A 59 -8.96 12.75 0.18
C ALA A 59 -8.57 12.60 -1.30
N THR A 60 -7.88 13.61 -1.84
CA THR A 60 -7.39 13.61 -3.22
C THR A 60 -6.34 12.52 -3.46
N ASN A 61 -5.38 12.40 -2.55
CA ASN A 61 -4.36 11.35 -2.60
C ASN A 61 -4.45 10.55 -1.31
N TRP A 62 -4.35 9.23 -1.44
CA TRP A 62 -4.57 8.34 -0.32
C TRP A 62 -3.77 7.06 -0.44
N GLN A 63 -3.54 6.44 0.70
CA GLN A 63 -3.06 5.07 0.82
C GLN A 63 -4.06 4.29 1.67
N ILE A 64 -4.45 3.11 1.21
CA ILE A 64 -5.34 2.21 1.93
C ILE A 64 -4.57 0.92 2.16
N GLU A 65 -4.51 0.48 3.41
CA GLU A 65 -3.94 -0.79 3.80
C GLU A 65 -5.06 -1.68 4.34
N VAL A 66 -5.27 -2.81 3.67
CA VAL A 66 -6.24 -3.83 4.10
C VAL A 66 -5.46 -5.07 4.51
N GLU A 67 -5.63 -5.50 5.75
CA GLU A 67 -5.17 -6.79 6.24
C GLU A 67 -6.32 -7.79 6.15
N PHE A 68 -6.08 -8.92 5.49
CA PHE A 68 -7.10 -9.91 5.18
C PHE A 68 -6.54 -11.33 5.27
N MET A 69 -7.42 -12.32 5.12
CA MET A 69 -7.06 -13.72 4.91
C MET A 69 -8.06 -14.37 3.95
N ILE A 70 -7.53 -15.15 3.00
CA ILE A 70 -8.33 -16.02 2.12
C ILE A 70 -7.92 -17.45 2.43
N HIS A 71 -8.83 -18.28 2.93
CA HIS A 71 -8.53 -19.65 3.33
C HIS A 71 -9.78 -20.53 3.34
N GLY A 72 -9.60 -21.83 3.13
CA GLY A 72 -10.69 -22.80 3.12
C GLY A 72 -10.15 -24.22 3.04
N GLU A 73 -11.05 -25.19 3.10
CA GLU A 73 -10.68 -26.60 3.02
C GLU A 73 -10.53 -27.06 1.57
N GLY A 74 -9.57 -27.95 1.32
CA GLY A 74 -9.39 -28.55 0.00
C GLY A 74 -8.70 -27.67 -1.06
N ASN A 75 -8.63 -28.25 -2.26
CA ASN A 75 -7.91 -27.66 -3.41
C ASN A 75 -8.82 -26.92 -4.39
N LEU A 76 -10.12 -27.21 -4.39
CA LEU A 76 -11.12 -26.50 -5.20
C LEU A 76 -11.68 -25.36 -4.35
N HIS A 77 -11.61 -24.13 -4.85
CA HIS A 77 -11.94 -22.93 -4.12
C HIS A 77 -12.37 -21.81 -5.06
N GLY A 78 -13.09 -20.82 -4.52
CA GLY A 78 -13.61 -19.68 -5.27
C GLY A 78 -14.53 -18.79 -4.42
N ASP A 79 -14.98 -17.65 -4.92
CA ASP A 79 -14.52 -17.00 -6.17
C ASP A 79 -13.46 -15.92 -5.86
N GLY A 80 -13.62 -15.23 -4.73
CA GLY A 80 -12.62 -14.30 -4.21
C GLY A 80 -13.23 -13.13 -3.47
N MET A 81 -12.49 -12.02 -3.42
CA MET A 81 -12.94 -10.76 -2.83
C MET A 81 -12.52 -9.55 -3.67
N ALA A 82 -13.14 -8.41 -3.41
CA ALA A 82 -12.79 -7.14 -4.05
C ALA A 82 -12.77 -5.98 -3.06
N ILE A 83 -11.85 -5.04 -3.27
CA ILE A 83 -11.76 -3.75 -2.58
C ILE A 83 -12.26 -2.66 -3.52
N TRP A 84 -13.12 -1.78 -3.01
CA TRP A 84 -13.90 -0.82 -3.79
C TRP A 84 -13.65 0.61 -3.35
N LEU A 85 -13.47 1.51 -4.32
CA LEU A 85 -13.62 2.95 -4.17
C LEU A 85 -14.65 3.43 -5.18
N THR A 86 -15.93 3.41 -4.79
CA THR A 86 -17.07 3.58 -5.71
C THR A 86 -18.09 4.60 -5.22
N LYS A 87 -18.92 5.15 -6.11
CA LYS A 87 -20.05 6.01 -5.71
C LYS A 87 -21.15 5.22 -5.01
N GLU A 88 -21.42 4.02 -5.50
CA GLU A 88 -22.34 3.08 -4.88
C GLU A 88 -21.72 2.49 -3.61
N ARG A 89 -22.56 2.13 -2.64
CA ARG A 89 -22.14 1.41 -1.43
C ARG A 89 -23.21 0.41 -1.02
N ALA A 90 -22.82 -0.60 -0.23
CA ALA A 90 -23.75 -1.47 0.48
C ALA A 90 -24.85 -2.11 -0.40
N THR A 91 -24.52 -2.39 -1.66
CA THR A 91 -25.45 -2.93 -2.66
C THR A 91 -24.94 -4.28 -3.13
N LYS A 92 -25.70 -5.33 -2.82
CA LYS A 92 -25.39 -6.70 -3.21
C LYS A 92 -25.45 -6.85 -4.74
N GLY A 93 -24.57 -7.65 -5.31
CA GLY A 93 -24.57 -7.95 -6.74
C GLY A 93 -23.61 -9.09 -7.12
N PRO A 94 -23.49 -9.38 -8.42
CA PRO A 94 -22.79 -10.56 -8.93
C PRO A 94 -21.28 -10.38 -9.07
N VAL A 95 -20.73 -9.20 -8.74
CA VAL A 95 -19.31 -8.90 -8.92
C VAL A 95 -18.62 -8.99 -7.57
N PHE A 96 -18.15 -10.18 -7.23
CA PHE A 96 -17.52 -10.46 -5.92
C PHE A 96 -18.42 -10.00 -4.75
N GLY A 97 -19.72 -10.20 -4.88
CA GLY A 97 -20.72 -9.81 -3.87
C GLY A 97 -21.17 -8.34 -3.93
N PHE A 98 -20.70 -7.55 -4.90
CA PHE A 98 -21.06 -6.15 -5.10
C PHE A 98 -21.73 -5.90 -6.47
N VAL A 99 -22.34 -4.71 -6.61
CA VAL A 99 -23.12 -4.32 -7.78
C VAL A 99 -22.28 -4.32 -9.07
N ASP A 100 -22.87 -4.83 -10.15
CA ASP A 100 -22.30 -4.73 -11.49
C ASP A 100 -22.46 -3.31 -12.05
N LYS A 101 -21.64 -2.94 -13.05
CA LYS A 101 -21.62 -1.59 -13.66
C LYS A 101 -21.41 -0.49 -12.61
N PHE A 102 -20.50 -0.73 -11.68
CA PHE A 102 -20.10 0.24 -10.66
C PHE A 102 -19.44 1.49 -11.28
N ASP A 103 -19.49 2.62 -10.57
CA ASP A 103 -18.80 3.86 -10.94
C ASP A 103 -17.66 4.12 -9.93
N GLY A 104 -16.43 3.85 -10.36
CA GLY A 104 -15.23 4.00 -9.55
C GLY A 104 -14.14 2.98 -9.83
N LEU A 105 -13.45 2.53 -8.79
CA LEU A 105 -12.34 1.58 -8.86
C LEU A 105 -12.65 0.30 -8.11
N GLY A 106 -12.41 -0.84 -8.76
CA GLY A 106 -12.39 -2.17 -8.13
C GLY A 106 -11.00 -2.78 -8.20
N ILE A 107 -10.51 -3.28 -7.07
CA ILE A 107 -9.30 -4.11 -6.97
C ILE A 107 -9.75 -5.53 -6.61
N PHE A 108 -9.60 -6.46 -7.54
CA PHE A 108 -10.12 -7.82 -7.46
C PHE A 108 -9.02 -8.77 -7.02
N PHE A 109 -9.33 -9.65 -6.08
CA PHE A 109 -8.48 -10.74 -5.60
C PHE A 109 -9.18 -12.04 -5.99
N ASP A 110 -8.96 -12.44 -7.23
CA ASP A 110 -9.63 -13.57 -7.85
C ASP A 110 -8.87 -14.86 -7.55
N THR A 111 -9.55 -15.84 -6.96
CA THR A 111 -8.95 -17.11 -6.55
C THR A 111 -9.30 -18.25 -7.49
N TYR A 112 -10.31 -18.06 -8.35
CA TYR A 112 -10.80 -19.09 -9.25
C TYR A 112 -10.53 -18.71 -10.71
N LYS A 113 -10.01 -19.67 -11.47
CA LYS A 113 -9.66 -19.44 -12.88
C LYS A 113 -10.83 -19.87 -13.76
N ASN A 114 -11.50 -18.91 -14.40
CA ASN A 114 -12.51 -19.23 -15.40
C ASN A 114 -11.81 -19.47 -16.74
N ASN A 115 -11.73 -18.46 -17.60
CA ASN A 115 -11.23 -18.59 -18.97
C ASN A 115 -9.97 -17.76 -19.26
N ARG A 116 -9.11 -17.57 -18.26
CA ARG A 116 -7.89 -16.76 -18.42
C ARG A 116 -6.63 -17.59 -18.67
N ALA A 117 -6.30 -17.79 -19.95
CA ALA A 117 -5.09 -18.49 -20.36
C ALA A 117 -3.79 -17.80 -19.88
N SER A 118 -2.75 -18.59 -19.64
CA SER A 118 -1.38 -18.13 -19.32
C SER A 118 -1.18 -17.33 -18.03
N VAL A 119 -2.20 -17.28 -17.16
CA VAL A 119 -2.12 -16.62 -15.85
C VAL A 119 -2.27 -17.64 -14.73
N SER A 120 -1.47 -17.46 -13.68
CA SER A 120 -1.53 -18.21 -12.42
C SER A 120 -2.45 -17.51 -11.45
N PHE A 121 -3.30 -18.29 -10.77
CA PHE A 121 -4.20 -17.82 -9.72
C PHE A 121 -3.63 -18.14 -8.32
N PRO A 122 -3.98 -17.37 -7.27
CA PRO A 122 -4.82 -16.17 -7.29
C PRO A 122 -4.26 -15.03 -8.15
N TYR A 123 -5.15 -14.26 -8.78
CA TYR A 123 -4.79 -13.13 -9.63
C TYR A 123 -5.38 -11.85 -9.05
N VAL A 124 -4.54 -10.82 -8.92
CA VAL A 124 -4.95 -9.52 -8.40
C VAL A 124 -4.97 -8.52 -9.55
N MET A 125 -6.08 -7.83 -9.76
CA MET A 125 -6.21 -6.87 -10.86
C MET A 125 -7.00 -5.63 -10.47
N ALA A 126 -6.78 -4.54 -11.21
CA ALA A 126 -7.59 -3.33 -11.12
C ALA A 126 -8.51 -3.20 -12.34
N MET A 127 -9.75 -2.78 -12.13
CA MET A 127 -10.65 -2.33 -13.20
C MET A 127 -11.31 -1.00 -12.79
N ARG A 128 -11.38 -0.08 -13.76
CA ARG A 128 -12.19 1.13 -13.66
C ARG A 128 -13.62 0.83 -14.09
N GLY A 129 -14.57 1.15 -13.24
CA GLY A 129 -16.00 1.16 -13.56
C GLY A 129 -16.44 2.56 -13.98
N ASP A 130 -17.16 2.66 -15.09
CA ASP A 130 -17.71 3.90 -15.65
C ASP A 130 -19.22 4.05 -15.44
N GLY A 131 -19.81 3.22 -14.57
CA GLY A 131 -21.25 3.17 -14.34
C GLY A 131 -22.05 2.44 -15.43
N LYS A 132 -21.40 1.86 -16.45
CA LYS A 132 -22.07 1.30 -17.65
C LYS A 132 -21.54 -0.06 -18.06
N THR A 133 -20.23 -0.23 -18.01
CA THR A 133 -19.50 -1.41 -18.46
C THR A 133 -19.65 -2.52 -17.43
N ALA A 134 -20.14 -3.67 -17.88
CA ALA A 134 -20.32 -4.84 -17.04
C ALA A 134 -18.98 -5.55 -16.77
N TYR A 135 -18.87 -6.21 -15.62
CA TYR A 135 -17.74 -7.08 -15.32
C TYR A 135 -17.83 -8.38 -16.15
N ASP A 136 -16.72 -8.75 -16.80
CA ASP A 136 -16.64 -9.98 -17.60
C ASP A 136 -16.25 -11.18 -16.74
N GLN A 137 -17.23 -11.72 -15.99
CA GLN A 137 -17.02 -12.87 -15.11
C GLN A 137 -16.57 -14.13 -15.87
N ALA A 138 -16.96 -14.28 -17.14
CA ALA A 138 -16.59 -15.47 -17.92
C ALA A 138 -15.09 -15.52 -18.25
N ASN A 139 -14.43 -14.35 -18.32
CA ASN A 139 -13.01 -14.24 -18.64
C ASN A 139 -12.21 -13.47 -17.57
N ASP A 140 -12.64 -13.56 -16.31
CA ASP A 140 -11.91 -13.02 -15.15
C ASP A 140 -11.59 -11.52 -15.30
N GLY A 141 -12.54 -10.75 -15.82
CA GLY A 141 -12.45 -9.29 -16.00
C GLY A 141 -11.44 -8.80 -17.05
N LYS A 142 -10.80 -9.71 -17.79
CA LYS A 142 -9.66 -9.42 -18.69
C LYS A 142 -9.92 -8.28 -19.69
N ALA A 143 -11.13 -8.15 -20.21
CA ALA A 143 -11.44 -7.14 -21.23
C ALA A 143 -11.32 -5.70 -20.71
N ASN A 144 -11.50 -5.49 -19.40
CA ASN A 144 -11.57 -4.16 -18.77
C ASN A 144 -10.50 -3.97 -17.68
N GLU A 145 -9.50 -4.84 -17.67
CA GLU A 145 -8.36 -4.76 -16.75
C GLU A 145 -7.48 -3.56 -17.09
N LEU A 146 -7.13 -2.78 -16.07
CA LEU A 146 -6.13 -1.73 -16.18
C LEU A 146 -4.71 -2.30 -16.07
N ASP A 147 -4.48 -3.14 -15.05
CA ASP A 147 -3.26 -3.93 -14.84
C ASP A 147 -3.52 -5.00 -13.77
N GLY A 148 -2.60 -5.96 -13.63
CA GLY A 148 -2.73 -7.06 -12.68
C GLY A 148 -1.45 -7.87 -12.47
N CYS A 149 -1.45 -8.73 -11.45
CA CYS A 149 -0.35 -9.62 -11.15
C CYS A 149 -0.82 -10.99 -10.61
N SER A 150 -0.04 -12.03 -10.90
CA SER A 150 -0.24 -13.35 -10.27
C SER A 150 0.32 -13.37 -8.84
N ALA A 151 -0.55 -13.64 -7.87
CA ALA A 151 -0.23 -13.69 -6.44
C ALA A 151 -0.20 -15.14 -5.91
N ARG A 152 0.63 -16.00 -6.52
CA ARG A 152 0.73 -17.42 -6.13
C ARG A 152 1.12 -17.57 -4.65
N GLY A 153 0.25 -18.19 -3.86
CA GLY A 153 0.43 -18.39 -2.42
C GLY A 153 -0.30 -17.37 -1.54
N LEU A 154 -1.12 -16.48 -2.13
CA LEU A 154 -1.96 -15.55 -1.38
C LEU A 154 -3.05 -16.28 -0.57
N ARG A 155 -3.72 -17.26 -1.18
CA ARG A 155 -4.67 -18.15 -0.49
C ARG A 155 -3.90 -19.08 0.46
N GLY A 156 -4.34 -19.15 1.72
CA GLY A 156 -3.73 -19.99 2.75
C GLY A 156 -2.30 -19.58 3.09
N ALA A 157 -1.95 -18.30 2.92
CA ALA A 157 -0.64 -17.79 3.31
C ALA A 157 -0.36 -18.03 4.80
N SER A 158 0.88 -18.39 5.13
CA SER A 158 1.29 -18.69 6.52
C SER A 158 1.60 -17.45 7.36
N ILE A 159 1.43 -16.26 6.79
CA ILE A 159 1.69 -14.97 7.42
C ILE A 159 0.47 -14.05 7.23
N PRO A 160 0.34 -12.96 8.01
CA PRO A 160 -0.69 -11.97 7.77
C PRO A 160 -0.60 -11.40 6.35
N THR A 161 -1.71 -11.50 5.59
CA THR A 161 -1.76 -10.95 4.22
C THR A 161 -2.26 -9.51 4.23
N LYS A 162 -1.56 -8.65 3.49
CA LYS A 162 -1.91 -7.23 3.36
C LYS A 162 -1.89 -6.78 1.92
N ALA A 163 -2.82 -5.91 1.56
CA ALA A 163 -2.78 -5.13 0.34
C ALA A 163 -2.60 -3.66 0.70
N ARG A 164 -1.66 -2.99 0.03
CA ARG A 164 -1.48 -1.54 0.10
C ARG A 164 -1.81 -0.95 -1.27
N ILE A 165 -2.82 -0.11 -1.30
CA ILE A 165 -3.30 0.56 -2.50
C ILE A 165 -2.98 2.05 -2.32
N THR A 166 -2.14 2.57 -3.20
CA THR A 166 -1.71 3.98 -3.17
C THR A 166 -2.22 4.67 -4.42
N TYR A 167 -2.93 5.78 -4.25
CA TYR A 167 -3.48 6.56 -5.33
C TYR A 167 -3.06 8.02 -5.22
N PHE A 168 -2.53 8.54 -6.32
CA PHE A 168 -2.32 9.96 -6.54
C PHE A 168 -3.22 10.40 -7.70
N GLN A 169 -4.14 11.33 -7.40
CA GLN A 169 -5.13 11.78 -8.38
C GLN A 169 -4.45 12.26 -9.67
N ASP A 170 -4.99 11.78 -10.79
CA ASP A 170 -4.54 12.07 -12.15
C ASP A 170 -3.06 11.77 -12.41
N LYS A 171 -2.42 10.94 -11.58
CA LYS A 171 -1.01 10.57 -11.68
C LYS A 171 -0.80 9.07 -11.70
N SER A 172 -1.15 8.37 -10.63
CA SER A 172 -0.85 6.94 -10.54
C SER A 172 -1.69 6.17 -9.53
N LEU A 173 -1.78 4.86 -9.77
CA LEU A 173 -2.33 3.85 -8.87
C LEU A 173 -1.31 2.73 -8.74
N SER A 174 -0.90 2.40 -7.52
CA SER A 174 -0.03 1.25 -7.26
C SER A 174 -0.66 0.31 -6.24
N VAL A 175 -0.47 -0.99 -6.47
CA VAL A 175 -0.87 -2.05 -5.53
C VAL A 175 0.36 -2.84 -5.13
N ASP A 176 0.61 -2.92 -3.83
CA ASP A 176 1.62 -3.78 -3.23
C ASP A 176 0.94 -4.85 -2.36
N LEU A 177 1.53 -6.05 -2.32
CA LEU A 177 1.02 -7.17 -1.54
C LEU A 177 2.07 -7.68 -0.56
N GLN A 178 1.67 -7.94 0.68
CA GLN A 178 2.43 -8.70 1.65
C GLN A 178 1.76 -10.06 1.83
N TYR A 179 2.44 -11.15 1.44
CA TYR A 179 1.94 -12.51 1.63
C TYR A 179 3.03 -13.59 1.55
N LYS A 180 4.23 -13.24 1.05
CA LYS A 180 5.39 -14.13 0.95
C LYS A 180 6.30 -14.09 2.19
N SER A 181 6.50 -12.91 2.75
CA SER A 181 7.33 -12.66 3.94
C SER A 181 6.71 -11.55 4.76
N ASP A 182 6.77 -11.69 6.08
CA ASP A 182 6.27 -10.66 6.98
C ASP A 182 7.09 -9.37 6.84
N PHE A 183 6.43 -8.24 7.03
CA PHE A 183 6.99 -6.89 6.89
C PHE A 183 7.65 -6.57 5.53
N SER A 184 7.35 -7.34 4.49
CA SER A 184 7.92 -7.17 3.15
C SER A 184 6.84 -7.04 2.08
N TRP A 185 6.83 -5.88 1.43
CA TRP A 185 5.91 -5.57 0.33
C TRP A 185 6.47 -6.09 -0.99
N THR A 186 5.68 -6.91 -1.69
CA THR A 186 5.92 -7.33 -3.07
C THR A 186 5.09 -6.44 -4.00
N PRO A 187 5.72 -5.67 -4.91
CA PRO A 187 4.97 -4.90 -5.91
C PRO A 187 4.10 -5.82 -6.76
N CYS A 188 2.83 -5.47 -6.93
CA CYS A 188 1.91 -6.16 -7.83
C CYS A 188 1.89 -5.45 -9.19
N PHE A 189 1.43 -4.20 -9.22
CA PHE A 189 1.44 -3.35 -10.41
C PHE A 189 1.43 -1.87 -10.04
N THR A 190 1.85 -1.03 -10.99
CA THR A 190 1.76 0.43 -10.93
C THR A 190 1.30 0.95 -12.28
N ILE A 191 0.25 1.76 -12.26
CA ILE A 191 -0.39 2.33 -13.42
C ILE A 191 -0.17 3.84 -13.37
N GLU A 192 0.42 4.40 -14.42
CA GLU A 192 0.50 5.85 -14.61
C GLU A 192 -0.73 6.30 -15.41
N ALA A 193 -1.42 7.33 -14.92
CA ALA A 193 -2.59 7.89 -15.57
C ALA A 193 -2.20 8.56 -16.89
N SER A 194 -2.95 8.27 -17.95
CA SER A 194 -2.82 8.92 -19.25
C SER A 194 -4.21 9.23 -19.82
N GLU A 195 -4.27 10.00 -20.91
CA GLU A 195 -5.54 10.26 -21.61
C GLU A 195 -6.16 8.97 -22.16
N GLU A 196 -5.33 8.00 -22.55
CA GLU A 196 -5.78 6.71 -23.10
C GLU A 196 -6.17 5.71 -21.99
N GLN A 197 -5.54 5.81 -20.81
CA GLN A 197 -5.79 4.96 -19.66
C GLN A 197 -6.07 5.81 -18.40
N PRO A 198 -7.24 6.49 -18.33
CA PRO A 198 -7.58 7.25 -17.15
C PRO A 198 -7.99 6.31 -16.03
N ILE A 199 -7.43 6.53 -14.84
CA ILE A 199 -7.77 5.78 -13.61
C ILE A 199 -9.03 6.36 -12.97
N ASN A 200 -9.14 7.70 -12.94
CA ASN A 200 -10.27 8.52 -12.47
C ASN A 200 -11.14 7.87 -11.36
N VAL A 201 -10.65 7.93 -10.12
CA VAL A 201 -11.46 7.58 -8.96
C VAL A 201 -12.38 8.76 -8.62
N PRO A 202 -13.70 8.55 -8.44
CA PRO A 202 -14.62 9.62 -8.05
C PRO A 202 -14.18 10.34 -6.77
N THR A 203 -14.23 11.68 -6.78
CA THR A 203 -13.83 12.54 -5.65
C THR A 203 -14.63 12.27 -4.37
N VAL A 204 -15.85 11.75 -4.52
CA VAL A 204 -16.70 11.28 -3.43
C VAL A 204 -16.95 9.81 -3.68
N SER A 205 -16.14 8.95 -3.04
CA SER A 205 -16.24 7.51 -3.13
C SER A 205 -16.28 6.87 -1.75
N TYR A 206 -17.03 5.78 -1.62
CA TYR A 206 -17.06 4.96 -0.42
C TYR A 206 -16.01 3.87 -0.53
N LEU A 207 -15.34 3.59 0.60
CA LEU A 207 -14.44 2.46 0.71
C LEU A 207 -15.24 1.23 1.07
N GLY A 208 -15.18 0.20 0.23
CA GLY A 208 -15.83 -1.07 0.49
C GLY A 208 -14.89 -2.26 0.35
N VAL A 209 -15.27 -3.36 0.97
CA VAL A 209 -14.75 -4.69 0.69
C VAL A 209 -15.92 -5.64 0.59
N SER A 210 -15.95 -6.47 -0.44
CA SER A 210 -16.96 -7.51 -0.61
C SER A 210 -16.33 -8.82 -1.03
N ALA A 211 -17.03 -9.92 -0.79
CA ALA A 211 -16.62 -11.25 -1.24
C ALA A 211 -17.82 -12.08 -1.64
N GLU A 212 -17.54 -13.10 -2.46
CA GLU A 212 -18.54 -14.03 -2.98
C GLU A 212 -18.00 -15.45 -3.07
N THR A 213 -18.92 -16.41 -2.88
CA THR A 213 -18.70 -17.82 -3.15
C THR A 213 -19.79 -18.32 -4.10
N GLY A 214 -19.39 -19.02 -5.15
CA GLY A 214 -20.28 -19.68 -6.11
C GLY A 214 -20.54 -21.14 -5.75
N GLU A 215 -20.28 -22.03 -6.71
CA GLU A 215 -20.24 -23.49 -6.49
C GLU A 215 -19.01 -23.92 -5.67
N LEU A 216 -17.95 -23.12 -5.72
CA LEU A 216 -16.78 -23.25 -4.86
C LEU A 216 -16.82 -22.19 -3.78
N SER A 217 -16.08 -22.41 -2.71
CA SER A 217 -16.08 -21.51 -1.56
C SER A 217 -14.70 -21.34 -0.95
N ASP A 218 -14.58 -20.25 -0.21
CA ASP A 218 -13.47 -19.92 0.69
C ASP A 218 -14.01 -19.02 1.80
N ASN A 219 -13.31 -19.00 2.93
CA ASN A 219 -13.46 -17.93 3.90
C ASN A 219 -12.73 -16.69 3.41
N HIS A 220 -13.43 -15.55 3.43
CA HIS A 220 -12.86 -14.24 3.14
C HIS A 220 -12.95 -13.37 4.39
N ASP A 221 -11.82 -13.25 5.11
CA ASP A 221 -11.74 -12.58 6.41
C ASP A 221 -10.99 -11.25 6.30
N ILE A 222 -11.54 -10.18 6.88
CA ILE A 222 -10.91 -8.86 7.01
C ILE A 222 -10.50 -8.65 8.46
N ILE A 223 -9.24 -8.26 8.66
CA ILE A 223 -8.63 -8.09 9.98
C ILE A 223 -8.53 -6.62 10.34
N SER A 224 -8.06 -5.80 9.40
CA SER A 224 -8.02 -4.35 9.58
C SER A 224 -8.08 -3.59 8.27
N ILE A 225 -8.56 -2.36 8.34
CA ILE A 225 -8.52 -1.39 7.24
C ILE A 225 -7.97 -0.09 7.81
N ASN A 226 -6.84 0.37 7.28
CA ASN A 226 -6.25 1.65 7.62
C ASN A 226 -6.23 2.54 6.37
N THR A 227 -6.63 3.78 6.52
CA THR A 227 -6.59 4.77 5.44
C THR A 227 -5.76 5.95 5.86
N TYR A 228 -4.93 6.44 4.94
CA TYR A 228 -4.00 7.53 5.15
C TYR A 228 -4.18 8.57 4.06
N SER A 229 -4.25 9.84 4.46
CA SER A 229 -4.24 10.95 3.50
C SER A 229 -2.79 11.26 3.11
N LEU A 230 -2.50 11.30 1.80
CA LEU A 230 -1.16 11.58 1.30
C LEU A 230 -1.02 13.04 0.88
N TYR A 231 0.10 13.66 1.25
CA TYR A 231 0.48 15.00 0.81
C TYR A 231 1.63 14.90 -0.17
N ASN A 232 1.44 15.42 -1.39
CA ASN A 232 2.58 15.69 -2.27
C ASN A 232 3.41 16.77 -1.57
N GLN A 233 4.58 16.40 -1.06
CA GLN A 233 5.60 17.38 -0.72
C GLN A 233 5.97 18.07 -2.02
N VAL A 234 5.43 19.27 -2.26
CA VAL A 234 6.02 20.16 -3.27
C VAL A 234 7.50 20.27 -2.86
N PRO A 235 8.47 19.99 -3.74
CA PRO A 235 9.86 20.26 -3.44
C PRO A 235 9.95 21.72 -3.04
N GLY A 236 10.11 21.95 -1.74
CA GLY A 236 10.23 23.30 -1.21
C GLY A 236 11.41 23.92 -1.92
N ASP A 237 11.13 24.99 -2.67
CA ASP A 237 12.14 25.88 -3.24
C ASP A 237 13.11 26.15 -2.09
N GLN A 238 14.32 25.57 -2.13
CA GLN A 238 15.36 25.83 -1.14
C GLN A 238 15.87 27.25 -1.36
N ARG A 239 15.04 28.21 -0.98
CA ARG A 239 15.37 29.62 -0.83
C ARG A 239 15.13 29.98 0.61
N THR A 240 16.20 29.78 1.37
CA THR A 240 16.60 30.57 2.54
C THR A 240 15.63 30.66 3.72
N GLY A 241 16.08 30.15 4.87
CA GLY A 241 15.76 30.78 6.16
C GLY A 241 15.23 29.84 7.23
N SER A 242 16.15 29.23 7.95
CA SER A 242 15.99 28.76 9.33
C SER A 242 15.46 29.87 10.24
N GLY A 243 14.52 29.52 11.15
CA GLY A 243 14.22 30.34 12.33
C GLY A 243 12.76 30.36 12.74
N ALA A 244 12.39 29.49 13.67
CA ALA A 244 11.16 29.57 14.46
C ALA A 244 11.11 30.90 15.25
N GLY A 245 9.92 31.51 15.35
CA GLY A 245 9.72 32.70 16.18
C GLY A 245 8.32 33.29 16.09
N VAL A 246 7.57 33.12 17.17
CA VAL A 246 6.21 33.57 17.50
C VAL A 246 6.00 35.09 17.36
N GLY A 247 4.80 35.54 16.97
CA GLY A 247 4.27 36.86 17.42
C GLY A 247 3.52 37.69 16.39
N ALA A 248 2.25 37.99 16.71
CA ALA A 248 1.32 38.85 15.99
C ALA A 248 1.78 40.33 15.88
N GLY A 249 1.27 41.07 14.87
CA GLY A 249 1.33 42.53 14.89
C GLY A 249 1.18 43.22 13.53
N THR A 250 0.05 43.91 13.37
CA THR A 250 -0.36 44.83 12.30
C THR A 250 0.60 46.00 11.99
N GLY A 251 0.66 46.43 10.72
CA GLY A 251 0.68 47.87 10.39
C GLY A 251 1.76 48.44 9.43
N LYS A 252 1.27 48.99 8.31
CA LYS A 252 1.69 50.23 7.58
C LYS A 252 3.07 50.38 6.91
N LYS A 253 2.98 50.53 5.57
CA LYS A 253 3.71 51.38 4.59
C LYS A 253 4.75 52.42 5.11
N LYS A 254 5.95 52.48 4.49
CA LYS A 254 6.40 53.52 3.51
C LYS A 254 7.94 53.51 3.27
N ASN A 255 8.32 53.37 1.99
CA ASN A 255 9.22 54.19 1.15
C ASN A 255 10.66 54.61 1.60
N LYS A 256 11.63 54.38 0.68
CA LYS A 256 12.84 55.17 0.28
C LYS A 256 13.86 55.54 1.39
N GLN A 257 15.18 55.38 1.24
CA GLN A 257 16.06 55.93 0.20
C GLN A 257 17.52 55.42 0.36
N LYS A 258 18.32 55.59 -0.72
CA LYS A 258 19.76 55.32 -0.92
C LYS A 258 20.70 55.92 0.17
N ALA A 259 21.87 55.29 0.43
CA ALA A 259 23.16 55.62 -0.22
C ALA A 259 24.41 55.28 0.64
N LYS A 260 25.50 54.99 -0.09
CA LYS A 260 26.94 55.22 0.17
C LYS A 260 27.83 54.09 0.72
N ALA A 261 28.91 53.93 -0.05
CA ALA A 261 30.10 53.15 0.18
C ALA A 261 31.03 53.79 1.23
N GLY A 262 31.83 52.95 1.89
CA GLY A 262 32.95 53.34 2.74
C GLY A 262 33.84 52.14 3.05
N LYS A 263 35.11 52.26 2.69
CA LYS A 263 36.20 51.29 2.87
C LYS A 263 36.49 51.00 4.36
N GLY A 264 36.98 49.80 4.66
CA GLY A 264 37.65 49.49 5.91
C GLY A 264 38.10 48.03 5.97
N ALA A 265 39.40 47.80 5.76
CA ALA A 265 40.04 46.51 5.92
C ALA A 265 40.24 46.19 7.42
N ALA A 266 39.93 44.97 7.85
CA ALA A 266 40.54 44.36 9.02
C ALA A 266 40.50 42.83 8.90
N TYR A 267 41.69 42.28 9.04
CA TYR A 267 42.12 40.89 9.02
C TYR A 267 41.42 40.05 10.10
N SER A 268 40.98 38.82 9.79
CA SER A 268 41.45 37.63 10.52
C SER A 268 40.80 36.32 10.04
N LYS A 269 41.70 35.37 9.79
CA LYS A 269 41.61 33.92 10.05
C LYS A 269 40.76 33.05 9.12
N SER A 270 41.47 32.57 8.10
CA SER A 270 41.33 31.28 7.43
C SER A 270 40.98 30.12 8.39
N HIS A 271 39.94 29.38 8.04
CA HIS A 271 39.92 27.93 8.18
C HIS A 271 39.38 27.40 6.85
N ASP A 272 40.31 27.00 5.98
CA ASP A 272 40.01 26.12 4.86
C ASP A 272 39.62 24.76 5.46
N ASP A 273 38.48 24.22 5.06
CA ASP A 273 38.29 22.78 5.05
C ASP A 273 37.47 22.40 3.82
N ASP A 274 38.12 21.54 3.05
CA ASP A 274 37.89 21.21 1.66
C ASP A 274 36.59 20.43 1.39
N GLY A 275 36.19 20.50 0.12
CA GLY A 275 35.06 19.78 -0.45
C GLY A 275 35.11 18.28 -0.21
N SER A 276 34.03 17.74 0.33
CA SER A 276 33.82 16.31 0.53
C SER A 276 33.11 15.65 -0.67
N GLY A 277 33.82 15.60 -1.80
CA GLY A 277 33.57 14.61 -2.85
C GLY A 277 34.33 13.31 -2.54
N GLY A 278 33.89 12.52 -1.56
CA GLY A 278 34.74 11.43 -1.03
C GLY A 278 34.04 10.22 -0.39
N GLY A 279 32.74 10.01 -0.62
CA GLY A 279 32.02 8.87 0.00
C GLY A 279 32.36 7.49 -0.59
N TRP A 280 32.61 7.42 -1.90
CA TRP A 280 32.80 6.15 -2.60
C TRP A 280 34.27 5.67 -2.56
N LEU A 281 35.24 6.55 -2.86
CA LEU A 281 36.66 6.18 -2.85
C LEU A 281 37.17 5.75 -1.47
N TRP A 282 36.68 6.39 -0.40
CA TRP A 282 37.04 6.03 0.97
C TRP A 282 36.49 4.66 1.40
N PHE A 283 35.32 4.28 0.88
CA PHE A 283 34.74 2.95 1.07
C PHE A 283 35.59 1.86 0.40
N PHE A 284 36.01 2.05 -0.85
CA PHE A 284 36.86 1.08 -1.56
C PHE A 284 38.27 0.97 -0.97
N PHE A 285 38.85 2.08 -0.49
CA PHE A 285 40.15 2.05 0.18
C PHE A 285 40.16 1.12 1.41
N LYS A 286 39.09 1.14 2.21
CA LYS A 286 38.96 0.24 3.38
C LYS A 286 38.84 -1.23 2.99
N ILE A 287 38.11 -1.55 1.92
CA ILE A 287 37.97 -2.92 1.41
C ILE A 287 39.32 -3.46 0.95
N ILE A 288 40.10 -2.65 0.22
CA ILE A 288 41.42 -3.05 -0.27
C ILE A 288 42.37 -3.33 0.91
N LEU A 289 42.38 -2.46 1.92
CA LEU A 289 43.19 -2.67 3.13
C LEU A 289 42.83 -3.97 3.86
N PHE A 290 41.54 -4.27 3.97
CA PHE A 290 41.06 -5.49 4.61
C PHE A 290 41.50 -6.76 3.85
N LEU A 291 41.42 -6.76 2.51
CA LEU A 291 41.86 -7.89 1.69
C LEU A 291 43.38 -8.11 1.78
N VAL A 292 44.19 -7.04 1.83
CA VAL A 292 45.64 -7.14 2.04
C VAL A 292 45.98 -7.75 3.40
N LEU A 293 45.21 -7.40 4.44
CA LEU A 293 45.39 -7.96 5.79
C LEU A 293 45.06 -9.47 5.81
N ILE A 294 44.01 -9.90 5.12
CA ILE A 294 43.69 -11.33 4.99
C ILE A 294 44.78 -12.07 4.22
N ALA A 295 45.27 -11.51 3.12
CA ALA A 295 46.32 -12.13 2.32
C ALA A 295 47.63 -12.29 3.11
N THR A 296 48.03 -11.27 3.86
CA THR A 296 49.24 -11.32 4.72
C THR A 296 49.10 -12.34 5.85
N ALA A 297 47.94 -12.41 6.50
CA ALA A 297 47.65 -13.43 7.51
C ALA A 297 47.69 -14.85 6.93
N TYR A 298 47.14 -15.05 5.72
CA TYR A 298 47.16 -16.34 5.03
C TYR A 298 48.58 -16.80 4.65
N VAL A 299 49.41 -15.89 4.13
CA VAL A 299 50.82 -16.18 3.82
C VAL A 299 51.61 -16.48 5.11
N GLY A 300 51.39 -15.71 6.17
CA GLY A 300 52.00 -15.97 7.49
C GLY A 300 51.61 -17.34 8.05
N PHE A 301 50.33 -17.70 7.97
CA PHE A 301 49.82 -18.99 8.44
C PHE A 301 50.37 -20.17 7.62
N THR A 302 50.44 -20.04 6.29
CA THR A 302 50.99 -21.09 5.41
C THR A 302 52.50 -21.26 5.62
N ALA A 303 53.26 -20.18 5.81
CA ALA A 303 54.68 -20.23 6.15
C ALA A 303 54.92 -20.86 7.54
N TYR A 304 54.13 -20.47 8.55
CA TYR A 304 54.18 -21.08 9.88
C TYR A 304 53.90 -22.59 9.83
N ARG A 305 52.84 -22.99 9.13
CA ARG A 305 52.47 -24.41 8.94
C ARG A 305 53.55 -25.19 8.19
N ALA A 306 54.21 -24.59 7.20
CA ALA A 306 55.33 -25.20 6.50
C ALA A 306 56.58 -25.34 7.39
N SER A 307 56.81 -24.39 8.31
CA SER A 307 57.92 -24.46 9.27
C SER A 307 57.73 -25.54 10.34
N GLN A 308 56.50 -25.75 10.82
CA GLN A 308 56.21 -26.81 11.79
C GLN A 308 56.33 -28.22 11.20
N ARG A 309 56.09 -28.39 9.89
CA ARG A 309 56.29 -29.68 9.19
C ARG A 309 57.76 -30.05 8.96
N ARG A 310 58.72 -29.13 9.17
CA ARG A 310 60.17 -29.40 9.08
C ARG A 310 60.81 -29.71 10.44
N ARG A 311 60.04 -29.72 11.54
CA ARG A 311 60.51 -30.00 12.90
C ARG A 311 60.08 -31.37 13.45
N PHE A 312 59.68 -32.28 12.56
CA PHE A 312 59.53 -33.71 12.83
C PHE A 312 60.10 -34.50 11.66
#